data_AF-A0A6B3C883-F1
#
_entry.id   AF-A0A6B3C883-F1
#
_cell.length_a   1.000
_cell.length_b   1.000
_cell.length_c   1.000
_cell.angle_alpha   90.00
_cell.angle_beta   90.00
_cell.angle_gamma   90.00
#
_symmetry.space_group_name_H-M   'P 1'
#
loop_
_entity.id
_entity.type
_entity.pdbx_description
1 polymer ?
#
loop_
_entity_poly.entity_id
_entity_poly.type
_entity_poly.pdbx_seq_one_letter_code
_entity_poly.pdbx_strand_id
1 'polypeptide(L)'
;TWMTAGAAGWYTFSGYTRGTVIIAFTDGILAFTLLTIMGVPLAAPLAVLVFIGAFIPLIGAPAAMVVAMIVALAANGLWSAVFVGVGIALIGQLEGHVLQPLIMGKQVSLHPVVVALAVTAGTLTAGILGAVISVPLVAVAWAVYSHLRTLDPPMDDGEDDAEDPRDAPGEDARG
;
A
#
# COMPACT_ATOMS: atom_id res chain seq x y z
N THR A 1 -18.50 -12.93 14.60
CA THR A 1 -17.63 -13.81 15.42
C THR A 1 -16.18 -13.43 15.24
N TRP A 2 -15.40 -13.23 16.30
CA TRP A 2 -13.99 -12.80 16.34
C TRP A 2 -13.04 -13.40 15.29
N MET A 3 -13.36 -14.58 14.75
CA MET A 3 -12.63 -15.22 13.65
C MET A 3 -12.81 -14.51 12.29
N THR A 4 -14.02 -13.99 12.00
CA THR A 4 -14.33 -13.22 10.77
C THR A 4 -13.60 -11.88 10.73
N ALA A 5 -13.42 -11.27 11.91
CA ALA A 5 -12.62 -10.06 12.11
C ALA A 5 -11.14 -10.26 11.78
N GLY A 6 -10.54 -11.31 12.34
CA GLY A 6 -9.15 -11.67 12.11
C GLY A 6 -8.90 -11.99 10.63
N ALA A 7 -9.84 -12.68 9.97
CA ALA A 7 -9.76 -12.99 8.56
C ALA A 7 -9.84 -11.73 7.66
N ALA A 8 -10.76 -10.80 7.94
CA ALA A 8 -10.89 -9.55 7.19
C ALA A 8 -9.66 -8.64 7.37
N GLY A 9 -9.13 -8.59 8.59
CA GLY A 9 -7.88 -7.93 8.92
C GLY A 9 -6.70 -8.50 8.15
N TRP A 10 -6.52 -9.82 8.19
CA TRP A 10 -5.47 -10.55 7.50
C TRP A 10 -5.54 -10.40 5.97
N TYR A 11 -6.75 -10.36 5.40
CA TYR A 11 -6.96 -10.18 3.96
C TYR A 11 -6.58 -8.78 3.47
N THR A 12 -6.94 -7.74 4.23
CA THR A 12 -6.56 -6.35 3.94
C THR A 12 -5.06 -6.14 4.07
N PHE A 13 -4.53 -6.68 5.15
CA PHE A 13 -3.13 -6.65 5.48
C PHE A 13 -2.24 -7.26 4.40
N SER A 14 -2.58 -8.48 3.99
CA SER A 14 -1.85 -9.22 2.96
C SER A 14 -2.00 -8.55 1.59
N GLY A 15 -3.16 -7.95 1.30
CA GLY A 15 -3.39 -7.15 0.09
C GLY A 15 -2.49 -5.91 0.01
N TYR A 16 -2.46 -5.08 1.06
CA TYR A 16 -1.64 -3.86 1.12
C TYR A 16 -0.14 -4.15 1.09
N THR A 17 0.31 -5.15 1.86
CA THR A 17 1.72 -5.54 1.91
C THR A 17 2.18 -6.06 0.55
N ARG A 18 1.39 -6.92 -0.09
CA ARG A 18 1.68 -7.43 -1.44
C ARG A 18 1.71 -6.30 -2.46
N GLY A 19 0.78 -5.35 -2.37
CA GLY A 19 0.75 -4.17 -3.23
C GLY A 19 2.00 -3.30 -3.07
N THR A 20 2.39 -3.00 -1.83
CA THR A 20 3.58 -2.20 -1.51
C THR A 20 4.87 -2.84 -2.00
N VAL A 21 5.02 -4.16 -1.83
CA VAL A 21 6.20 -4.90 -2.31
C VAL A 21 6.28 -4.87 -3.84
N ILE A 22 5.15 -5.02 -4.54
CA ILE A 22 5.09 -4.94 -6.00
C ILE A 22 5.46 -3.53 -6.49
N ILE A 23 4.94 -2.50 -5.83
CA ILE A 23 5.26 -1.09 -6.12
C ILE A 23 6.76 -0.84 -5.92
N ALA A 24 7.30 -1.14 -4.73
CA ALA A 24 8.71 -0.94 -4.42
C ALA A 24 9.63 -1.66 -5.42
N PHE A 25 9.29 -2.90 -5.79
CA PHE A 25 10.05 -3.66 -6.77
C PHE A 25 10.01 -3.03 -8.17
N THR A 26 8.83 -2.55 -8.57
CA THR A 26 8.66 -1.84 -9.85
C THR A 26 9.48 -0.55 -9.87
N ASP A 27 9.48 0.23 -8.79
CA ASP A 27 10.27 1.46 -8.68
C ASP A 27 11.77 1.19 -8.73
N GLY A 28 12.23 0.13 -8.06
CA GLY A 28 13.63 -0.29 -8.13
C GLY A 28 14.07 -0.63 -9.56
N ILE A 29 13.23 -1.37 -10.31
CA ILE A 29 13.52 -1.71 -11.71
C ILE A 29 13.49 -0.45 -12.59
N LEU A 30 12.47 0.39 -12.47
CA LEU A 30 12.33 1.60 -13.28
C LEU A 30 13.50 2.56 -13.02
N ALA A 31 13.90 2.75 -11.76
CA ALA A 31 15.05 3.54 -11.39
C ALA A 31 16.36 2.94 -11.93
N PHE A 32 16.54 1.61 -11.83
CA PHE A 32 17.71 0.94 -12.40
C PHE A 32 17.81 1.18 -13.91
N THR A 33 16.73 0.90 -14.64
CA THR A 33 16.68 1.09 -16.10
C THR A 33 16.96 2.54 -16.48
N LEU A 34 16.34 3.50 -15.80
CA LEU A 34 16.56 4.93 -16.03
C LEU A 34 18.03 5.32 -15.84
N LEU A 35 18.62 4.94 -14.70
CA LEU A 35 20.01 5.29 -14.36
C LEU A 35 21.02 4.61 -15.29
N THR A 36 20.76 3.37 -15.69
CA THR A 36 21.60 2.64 -16.66
C THR A 36 21.53 3.28 -18.04
N ILE A 37 20.34 3.64 -18.54
CA ILE A 37 20.18 4.33 -19.83
C ILE A 37 20.91 5.67 -19.84
N MET A 38 20.89 6.38 -18.71
CA MET A 38 21.59 7.66 -18.57
C MET A 38 23.07 7.55 -18.23
N GLY A 39 23.62 6.33 -18.18
CA GLY A 39 25.05 6.09 -17.94
C GLY A 39 25.52 6.59 -16.57
N VAL A 40 24.64 6.64 -15.57
CA VAL A 40 24.99 7.06 -14.22
C VAL A 40 25.73 5.91 -13.54
N PRO A 41 26.96 6.14 -13.02
CA PRO A 41 27.66 5.12 -12.26
C PRO A 41 26.86 4.79 -11.00
N LEU A 42 27.02 3.56 -10.49
CA LEU A 42 26.28 3.08 -9.31
C LEU A 42 24.76 2.96 -9.54
N ALA A 43 24.29 2.81 -10.78
CA ALA A 43 22.88 2.57 -11.09
C ALA A 43 22.27 1.42 -10.25
N ALA A 44 22.98 0.31 -10.08
CA ALA A 44 22.52 -0.82 -9.25
C ALA A 44 22.39 -0.46 -7.75
N PRO A 45 23.44 0.07 -7.07
CA PRO A 45 23.31 0.55 -5.69
C PRO A 45 22.20 1.60 -5.48
N LEU A 46 22.05 2.55 -6.42
CA LEU A 46 21.02 3.58 -6.35
C LEU A 46 19.61 3.00 -6.54
N ALA A 47 19.45 2.03 -7.43
CA ALA A 47 18.17 1.32 -7.58
C ALA A 47 17.80 0.54 -6.32
N VAL A 48 18.77 -0.09 -5.65
CA VAL A 48 18.55 -0.73 -4.35
C VAL A 48 18.16 0.32 -3.29
N LEU A 49 18.80 1.49 -3.30
CA LEU A 49 18.43 2.60 -2.42
C LEU A 49 16.98 3.06 -2.66
N VAL A 50 16.55 3.20 -3.92
CA VAL A 50 15.17 3.54 -4.27
C VAL A 50 14.20 2.46 -3.82
N PHE A 51 14.52 1.19 -4.07
CA PHE A 51 13.73 0.04 -3.62
C PHE A 51 13.53 0.05 -2.10
N ILE A 52 14.60 0.23 -1.34
CA ILE A 52 14.52 0.32 0.13
C ILE A 52 13.76 1.59 0.54
N GLY A 53 14.00 2.72 -0.14
CA GLY A 53 13.33 4.00 0.10
C GLY A 53 11.82 3.93 -0.11
N ALA A 54 11.34 3.12 -1.05
CA ALA A 54 9.91 2.94 -1.29
C ALA A 54 9.17 2.35 -0.07
N PHE A 55 9.87 1.68 0.86
CA PHE A 55 9.28 1.23 2.12
C PHE A 55 9.12 2.35 3.15
N ILE A 56 9.75 3.51 2.98
CA ILE A 56 9.64 4.68 3.86
C ILE A 56 8.76 5.72 3.16
N PRO A 57 7.43 5.69 3.37
CA PRO A 57 6.53 6.66 2.77
C PRO A 57 6.97 8.09 3.07
N LEU A 58 6.71 9.00 2.13
CA LEU A 58 6.96 10.44 2.21
C LEU A 58 8.45 10.85 2.19
N ILE A 59 9.36 10.05 2.74
CA ILE A 59 10.77 10.43 2.91
C ILE A 59 11.68 9.68 1.94
N GLY A 60 11.46 8.38 1.73
CA GLY A 60 12.43 7.55 1.03
C GLY A 60 12.56 7.85 -0.46
N ALA A 61 11.45 8.08 -1.17
CA ALA A 61 11.50 8.43 -2.59
C ALA A 61 12.20 9.79 -2.85
N PRO A 62 11.86 10.90 -2.14
CA PRO A 62 12.61 12.15 -2.28
C PRO A 62 14.08 12.03 -1.89
N ALA A 63 14.39 11.32 -0.80
CA ALA A 63 15.78 11.15 -0.36
C ALA A 63 16.61 10.36 -1.39
N ALA A 64 16.08 9.24 -1.91
CA ALA A 64 16.75 8.44 -2.92
C ALA A 64 16.93 9.21 -4.24
N MET A 65 15.93 10.00 -4.64
CA MET A 65 16.03 10.90 -5.79
C MET A 65 17.17 11.90 -5.64
N VAL A 66 17.27 12.58 -4.49
CA VAL A 66 18.34 13.54 -4.22
C VAL A 66 19.71 12.88 -4.28
N VAL A 67 19.87 11.70 -3.66
CA VAL A 67 21.14 10.96 -3.70
C VAL A 67 21.50 10.57 -5.14
N ALA A 68 20.55 10.07 -5.93
CA ALA A 68 20.77 9.73 -7.33
C ALA A 68 21.16 10.95 -8.17
N MET A 69 20.52 12.11 -7.95
CA MET A 69 20.85 13.37 -8.62
C MET A 69 22.26 13.85 -8.27
N ILE A 70 22.69 13.73 -7.02
CA ILE A 70 24.05 14.09 -6.59
C ILE A 70 25.09 13.21 -7.29
N VAL A 71 24.86 11.89 -7.35
CA VAL A 71 25.77 10.96 -8.03
C VAL A 71 25.83 11.25 -9.52
N ALA A 72 24.69 11.50 -10.16
CA ALA A 72 24.64 11.87 -11.58
C ALA A 72 25.34 13.20 -11.86
N LEU A 73 25.19 14.19 -10.98
CA LEU A 73 25.88 15.48 -11.05
C LEU A 73 27.40 15.28 -11.01
N ALA A 74 27.88 14.47 -10.06
CA ALA A 74 29.30 14.21 -9.88
C ALA A 74 29.92 13.45 -11.06
N ALA A 75 29.16 12.55 -11.68
CA ALA A 75 29.65 11.71 -12.76
C ALA A 75 29.58 12.38 -14.14
N ASN A 76 28.43 12.97 -14.46
CA ASN A 76 28.05 13.35 -15.83
C ASN A 76 27.62 14.82 -15.95
N GLY A 77 27.64 15.59 -14.84
CA GLY A 77 27.34 17.01 -14.81
C GLY A 77 25.86 17.38 -14.63
N LEU A 78 25.58 18.69 -14.70
CA LEU A 78 24.28 19.26 -14.29
C LEU A 78 23.09 18.72 -15.07
N TRP A 79 23.24 18.58 -16.40
CA TRP A 79 22.15 18.11 -17.25
C TRP A 79 21.74 16.67 -16.93
N SER A 80 22.71 15.79 -16.66
CA SER A 80 22.42 14.41 -16.24
C SER A 80 21.65 14.38 -14.92
N ALA A 81 22.05 15.20 -13.94
CA ALA A 81 21.35 15.30 -12.66
C ALA A 81 19.90 15.79 -12.82
N VAL A 82 19.66 16.79 -13.68
CA VAL A 82 18.31 17.29 -13.96
C VAL A 82 17.47 16.21 -14.64
N PHE A 83 17.99 15.51 -15.64
CA PHE A 83 17.26 14.43 -16.30
C PHE A 83 16.96 13.26 -15.35
N VAL A 84 17.88 12.94 -14.43
CA VAL A 84 17.63 11.92 -13.39
C VAL A 84 16.50 12.37 -12.46
N GLY A 85 16.55 13.61 -11.98
CA GLY A 85 15.50 14.17 -11.12
C GLY A 85 14.13 14.13 -11.79
N VAL A 86 14.05 14.61 -13.04
CA VAL A 86 12.80 14.59 -13.82
C VAL A 86 12.34 13.15 -14.08
N GLY A 87 13.24 12.24 -14.47
CA GLY A 87 12.89 10.85 -14.74
C GLY A 87 12.36 10.12 -13.52
N ILE A 88 13.02 10.25 -12.36
CA ILE A 88 12.55 9.65 -11.10
C ILE A 88 11.24 10.30 -10.64
N ALA A 89 11.08 11.62 -10.80
CA ALA A 89 9.83 12.29 -10.46
C ALA A 89 8.66 11.83 -11.34
N LEU A 90 8.90 11.60 -12.63
CA LEU A 90 7.91 11.04 -13.54
C LEU A 90 7.52 9.62 -13.17
N ILE A 91 8.49 8.78 -12.77
CA ILE A 91 8.22 7.43 -12.24
C ILE A 91 7.29 7.54 -11.02
N GLY A 92 7.62 8.40 -10.04
CA GLY A 92 6.78 8.59 -8.85
C GLY A 92 5.39 9.15 -9.17
N GLN A 93 5.24 10.00 -10.20
CA GLN A 93 3.92 10.45 -10.65
C GLN A 93 3.12 9.33 -11.31
N LEU A 94 3.75 8.50 -12.14
CA LEU A 94 3.12 7.33 -12.74
C LEU A 94 2.66 6.35 -11.64
N GLU A 95 3.50 6.17 -10.62
CA GLU A 95 3.18 5.38 -9.44
C GLU A 95 1.92 5.91 -8.74
N GLY A 96 1.90 7.20 -8.41
CA GLY A 96 0.78 7.84 -7.70
C GLY A 96 -0.53 7.89 -8.50
N HIS A 97 -0.47 8.08 -9.82
CA HIS A 97 -1.68 8.25 -10.64
C HIS A 97 -2.21 6.96 -11.27
N VAL A 98 -1.36 5.95 -11.45
CA VAL A 98 -1.73 4.72 -12.17
C VAL A 98 -1.54 3.50 -11.27
N LEU A 99 -0.33 3.28 -10.74
CA LEU A 99 -0.06 2.05 -9.99
C LEU A 99 -0.80 2.02 -8.66
N GLN A 100 -0.85 3.12 -7.92
CA GLN A 100 -1.58 3.19 -6.65
C GLN A 100 -3.08 2.90 -6.81
N PRO A 101 -3.84 3.55 -7.72
CA PRO A 101 -5.25 3.21 -7.90
C PRO A 101 -5.48 1.81 -8.50
N LEU A 102 -4.59 1.31 -9.38
CA LEU A 102 -4.71 -0.05 -9.93
C LEU A 102 -4.45 -1.13 -8.88
N ILE A 103 -3.47 -0.92 -8.00
CA ILE A 103 -3.02 -1.89 -7.00
C ILE A 103 -3.83 -1.78 -5.70
N MET A 104 -4.28 -0.58 -5.33
CA MET A 104 -5.00 -0.30 -4.07
C MET A 104 -6.51 -0.06 -4.23
N GLY A 105 -7.03 -0.09 -5.46
CA GLY A 105 -8.39 0.36 -5.82
C GLY A 105 -9.59 -0.31 -5.13
N LYS A 106 -9.42 -1.26 -4.20
CA LYS A 106 -10.53 -1.85 -3.43
C LYS A 106 -10.27 -2.13 -1.94
N GLN A 107 -9.13 -1.76 -1.35
CA GLN A 107 -8.86 -2.12 0.04
C GLN A 107 -8.26 -0.99 0.90
N VAL A 108 -9.14 -0.52 1.79
CA VAL A 108 -8.94 -0.04 3.17
C VAL A 108 -8.08 1.21 3.38
N SER A 109 -8.77 2.20 3.95
CA SER A 109 -8.31 3.49 4.45
C SER A 109 -7.30 3.34 5.60
N LEU A 110 -6.08 2.90 5.29
CA LEU A 110 -4.93 2.99 6.18
C LEU A 110 -4.40 4.43 6.15
N HIS A 111 -4.35 5.11 7.30
CA HIS A 111 -3.82 6.46 7.34
C HIS A 111 -2.31 6.43 7.04
N PRO A 112 -1.82 7.04 5.94
CA PRO A 112 -0.45 6.87 5.44
C PRO A 112 0.64 7.22 6.46
N VAL A 113 0.34 8.19 7.34
CA VAL A 113 1.24 8.63 8.42
C VAL A 113 1.53 7.52 9.43
N VAL A 114 0.57 6.62 9.70
CA VAL A 114 0.76 5.52 10.68
C VAL A 114 1.74 4.48 10.14
N VAL A 115 1.62 4.15 8.86
CA VAL A 115 2.56 3.25 8.17
C VAL A 115 3.94 3.89 8.11
N ALA A 116 4.02 5.17 7.73
CA ALA A 116 5.28 5.91 7.67
C ALA A 116 6.02 5.88 9.03
N LEU A 117 5.34 6.24 10.12
CA LEU A 117 5.93 6.30 11.45
C LEU A 117 6.48 4.95 11.90
N ALA A 118 5.74 3.88 11.66
CA ALA A 118 6.15 2.56 12.11
C ALA A 118 7.25 1.94 11.23
N VAL A 119 7.25 2.19 9.92
CA VAL A 119 8.39 1.79 9.08
C VAL A 119 9.64 2.59 9.44
N THR A 120 9.52 3.89 9.70
CA THR A 120 10.64 4.68 10.22
C THR A 120 11.13 4.11 11.55
N ALA A 121 10.24 3.78 12.48
CA ALA A 121 10.60 3.19 13.76
C ALA A 121 11.34 1.84 13.61
N GLY A 122 10.85 0.95 12.74
CA GLY A 122 11.53 -0.31 12.42
C GLY A 122 12.87 -0.11 11.74
N THR A 123 12.95 0.84 10.81
CA THR A 123 14.21 1.20 10.15
C THR A 123 15.25 1.66 11.18
N LEU A 124 14.84 2.47 12.16
CA LEU A 124 15.74 2.96 13.21
C LEU A 124 16.17 1.87 14.20
N THR A 125 15.34 0.85 14.43
CA THR A 125 15.64 -0.22 15.41
C THR A 125 16.40 -1.40 14.82
N ALA A 126 16.06 -1.84 13.61
CA ALA A 126 16.64 -3.03 12.98
C ALA A 126 17.12 -2.79 11.53
N GLY A 127 17.28 -1.52 11.13
CA GLY A 127 17.75 -1.16 9.80
C GLY A 127 16.80 -1.62 8.71
N ILE A 128 17.36 -2.08 7.59
CA ILE A 128 16.59 -2.55 6.43
C ILE A 128 15.64 -3.71 6.81
N LEU A 129 16.08 -4.63 7.68
CA LEU A 129 15.24 -5.74 8.15
C LEU A 129 14.02 -5.22 8.92
N GLY A 130 14.21 -4.21 9.77
CA GLY A 130 13.11 -3.59 10.51
C GLY A 130 12.15 -2.80 9.62
N ALA A 131 12.64 -2.19 8.54
CA ALA A 131 11.79 -1.54 7.55
C ALA A 131 10.85 -2.55 6.86
N VAL A 132 11.41 -3.67 6.40
CA VAL A 132 10.68 -4.75 5.72
C VAL A 132 9.66 -5.41 6.66
N ILE A 133 10.00 -5.57 7.94
CA ILE A 133 9.12 -6.21 8.93
C ILE A 133 8.05 -5.23 9.49
N SER A 134 8.28 -3.92 9.43
CA SER A 134 7.33 -2.96 10.00
C SER A 134 6.05 -2.81 9.19
N VAL A 135 6.14 -2.82 7.86
CA VAL A 135 4.94 -2.84 7.00
C VAL A 135 3.99 -3.98 7.40
N PRO A 136 4.49 -5.23 7.52
CA PRO A 136 3.64 -6.33 7.95
C PRO A 136 3.11 -6.18 9.39
N LEU A 137 3.86 -5.57 10.29
CA LEU A 137 3.43 -5.44 11.69
C LEU A 137 2.32 -4.39 11.86
N VAL A 138 2.43 -3.26 11.15
CA VAL A 138 1.49 -2.15 11.23
C VAL A 138 0.13 -2.52 10.71
N ALA A 139 0.09 -3.19 9.56
CA ALA A 139 -1.19 -3.44 8.95
C ALA A 139 -1.94 -4.58 9.68
N VAL A 140 -1.25 -5.46 10.44
CA VAL A 140 -1.88 -6.33 11.45
C VAL A 140 -2.43 -5.51 12.63
N ALA A 141 -1.66 -4.58 13.19
CA ALA A 141 -2.10 -3.75 14.31
C ALA A 141 -3.32 -2.88 13.94
N TRP A 142 -3.33 -2.31 12.75
CA TRP A 142 -4.45 -1.52 12.23
C TRP A 142 -5.70 -2.35 11.99
N ALA A 143 -5.55 -3.55 11.43
CA ALA A 143 -6.65 -4.47 11.25
C ALA A 143 -7.38 -4.74 12.57
N VAL A 144 -6.61 -5.06 13.62
CA VAL A 144 -7.16 -5.28 14.98
C VAL A 144 -7.84 -4.02 15.50
N TYR A 145 -7.21 -2.85 15.36
CA TYR A 145 -7.77 -1.58 15.82
C TYR A 145 -9.07 -1.19 15.12
N SER A 146 -9.15 -1.35 13.79
CA SER A 146 -10.33 -0.99 13.01
C SER A 146 -11.54 -1.83 13.39
N HIS A 147 -11.34 -3.12 13.66
CA HIS A 147 -12.40 -4.02 14.05
C HIS A 147 -12.94 -3.73 15.45
N LEU A 148 -12.05 -3.31 16.37
CA LEU A 148 -12.44 -2.92 17.73
C LEU A 148 -13.19 -1.58 17.78
N ARG A 149 -13.11 -0.75 16.73
CA ARG A 149 -13.78 0.56 16.67
C ARG A 149 -15.08 0.60 15.86
N THR A 150 -15.38 -0.41 15.04
CA THR A 150 -16.70 -0.55 14.40
C THR A 150 -17.68 -1.30 15.30
N LEU A 151 -18.07 -0.67 16.41
CA LEU A 151 -19.35 -0.94 17.07
C LEU A 151 -20.39 0.01 16.45
N ASP A 152 -21.41 -0.61 15.84
CA ASP A 152 -22.63 -0.14 15.14
C ASP A 152 -22.52 0.61 13.79
N PRO A 153 -23.17 0.07 12.74
CA PRO A 153 -24.51 0.52 12.33
C PRO A 153 -25.63 -0.48 12.70
N PRO A 154 -26.90 -0.02 12.72
CA PRO A 154 -27.99 -0.65 13.46
C PRO A 154 -28.24 -2.11 13.06
N MET A 155 -28.58 -2.89 14.08
CA MET A 155 -29.39 -4.09 13.94
C MET A 155 -30.57 -3.75 13.01
N ASP A 156 -30.72 -4.50 11.93
CA ASP A 156 -32.05 -4.74 11.39
C ASP A 156 -32.55 -5.97 12.15
N ASP A 157 -33.18 -5.68 13.28
CA ASP A 157 -34.05 -6.56 14.05
C ASP A 157 -35.22 -6.98 13.16
N GLY A 158 -34.95 -7.99 12.33
CA GLY A 158 -35.92 -8.66 11.48
C GLY A 158 -36.09 -10.13 11.85
N GLU A 159 -36.12 -10.46 13.14
CA GLU A 159 -36.78 -11.67 13.62
C GLU A 159 -37.82 -11.24 14.66
N ASP A 160 -39.08 -11.11 14.21
CA ASP A 160 -40.22 -11.69 14.92
C ASP A 160 -41.43 -11.78 13.96
N ASP A 161 -41.78 -13.04 13.69
CA ASP A 161 -43.13 -13.58 13.77
C ASP A 161 -44.24 -13.18 12.78
N ALA A 162 -44.63 -14.21 12.02
CA ALA A 162 -46.00 -14.65 11.77
C ALA A 162 -47.00 -13.68 11.09
N GLU A 163 -47.34 -13.94 9.82
CA GLU A 163 -48.64 -14.51 9.41
C GLU A 163 -48.67 -14.73 7.88
N ASP A 164 -49.14 -15.91 7.46
CA ASP A 164 -49.21 -16.39 6.08
C ASP A 164 -50.51 -15.91 5.37
N PRO A 165 -50.45 -15.22 4.21
CA PRO A 165 -51.64 -14.92 3.42
C PRO A 165 -52.08 -16.06 2.47
N ARG A 166 -51.36 -17.18 2.39
CA ARG A 166 -51.67 -18.32 1.49
C ARG A 166 -52.61 -19.35 2.12
N ASP A 167 -52.96 -19.19 3.39
CA ASP A 167 -53.94 -20.03 4.11
C ASP A 167 -55.34 -19.36 4.25
N ALA A 168 -55.71 -18.48 3.31
CA ALA A 168 -57.09 -18.04 3.19
C ALA A 168 -57.96 -19.10 2.47
N PRO A 169 -59.04 -19.63 3.10
CA PRO A 169 -59.89 -20.66 2.52
C PRO A 169 -60.88 -20.06 1.51
N GLY A 170 -61.02 -20.70 0.33
CA GLY A 170 -62.16 -20.43 -0.54
C GLY A 170 -62.02 -20.96 -1.96
N GLU A 171 -62.32 -22.25 -2.19
CA GLU A 171 -63.10 -22.68 -3.37
C GLU A 171 -63.58 -24.14 -3.21
N ASP A 172 -64.65 -24.34 -2.46
CA ASP A 172 -65.54 -25.49 -2.55
C ASP A 172 -66.82 -25.09 -3.30
N ALA A 173 -66.78 -25.03 -4.64
CA ALA A 173 -68.03 -25.00 -5.43
C ALA A 173 -67.85 -25.37 -6.91
N ARG A 174 -67.44 -26.62 -7.23
CA ARG A 174 -67.96 -27.42 -8.36
C ARG A 174 -67.73 -28.93 -8.10
N GLY A 175 -68.76 -29.59 -7.56
CA GLY A 175 -68.83 -31.03 -7.36
C GLY A 175 -69.99 -31.40 -6.44
#